data_AF-A0A661PEV6-F1
#
_entry.id   AF-A0A661PEV6-F1
#
_cell.length_a   1.000
_cell.length_b   1.000
_cell.length_c   1.000
_cell.angle_alpha   90.00
_cell.angle_beta   90.00
_cell.angle_gamma   90.00
#
_symmetry.space_group_name_H-M   'P 1'
#
loop_
_entity.id
_entity.type
_entity.pdbx_description
1 polymer ?
#
loop_
_entity_poly.entity_id
_entity_poly.type
_entity_poly.pdbx_seq_one_letter_code
_entity_poly.pdbx_strand_id
1 'polypeptide(L)'
;TPGWMSHTVVACILSLSALAGCSDKGEGGQGGGAAEPGLMDIGELTFTGAFRLPSSDFGVSNVNYAVGVLGYNVHNHSLFIVGHAHHTAVAEFPIAEGGTQEAVVDLPVSDEPLQPFVDVLSATADGNPDALDRITGLMVVDGALRTPAPQA
;
A
#
# COMPACT_ATOMS: atom_id res chain seq x y z
N THR A 1 29.34 16.28 -39.70
CA THR A 1 29.07 14.99 -40.36
C THR A 1 29.08 13.91 -39.30
N PRO A 2 28.00 13.10 -39.20
CA PRO A 2 27.70 12.26 -38.04
C PRO A 2 28.25 10.83 -38.18
N GLY A 3 28.62 10.20 -37.05
CA GLY A 3 28.94 8.78 -36.94
C GLY A 3 27.85 8.08 -36.13
N TRP A 4 27.13 7.18 -36.79
CA TRP A 4 25.94 6.49 -36.31
C TRP A 4 26.31 5.14 -35.63
N MET A 5 25.52 4.79 -34.61
CA MET A 5 25.06 3.45 -34.19
C MET A 5 26.04 2.36 -33.71
N SER A 6 25.78 1.88 -32.50
CA SER A 6 25.37 0.47 -32.33
C SER A 6 24.35 0.34 -31.21
N HIS A 7 23.12 0.02 -31.62
CA HIS A 7 22.07 -0.49 -30.76
C HIS A 7 22.33 -1.99 -30.53
N THR A 8 22.34 -2.43 -29.27
CA THR A 8 22.16 -3.85 -28.94
C THR A 8 20.83 -4.00 -28.23
N VAL A 9 19.87 -4.52 -28.98
CA VAL A 9 18.56 -4.98 -28.53
C VAL A 9 18.75 -6.33 -27.82
N VAL A 10 18.29 -6.46 -26.58
CA VAL A 10 18.07 -7.77 -25.95
C VAL A 10 16.57 -7.93 -25.75
N ALA A 11 15.94 -8.67 -26.66
CA ALA A 11 14.57 -9.11 -26.57
C ALA A 11 14.54 -10.49 -25.90
N CYS A 12 14.00 -10.58 -24.68
CA CYS A 12 13.63 -11.84 -24.06
C CYS A 12 12.20 -12.20 -24.49
N ILE A 13 12.09 -13.10 -25.47
CA ILE A 13 10.84 -13.76 -25.86
C ILE A 13 10.72 -15.03 -25.03
N LEU A 14 9.78 -15.09 -24.09
CA LEU A 14 9.36 -16.36 -23.48
C LEU A 14 8.20 -16.94 -24.30
N SER A 15 8.44 -18.16 -24.76
CA SER A 15 7.61 -18.92 -25.69
C SER A 15 6.37 -19.52 -25.03
N LEU A 16 5.23 -19.33 -25.69
CA LEU A 16 3.96 -19.97 -25.42
C LEU A 16 3.95 -21.35 -26.11
N SER A 17 3.89 -22.44 -25.34
CA SER A 17 3.76 -23.79 -25.88
C SER A 17 2.32 -24.28 -25.70
N ALA A 18 1.57 -24.36 -26.80
CA ALA A 18 0.28 -25.03 -26.86
C ALA A 18 0.49 -26.53 -27.10
N LEU A 19 -0.15 -27.40 -26.29
CA LEU A 19 -0.34 -28.81 -26.61
C LEU A 19 -1.84 -29.15 -26.61
N ALA A 20 -2.30 -29.47 -27.82
CA ALA A 20 -3.21 -30.54 -28.21
C ALA A 20 -4.30 -31.06 -27.24
N GLY A 21 -5.55 -30.98 -27.70
CA GLY A 21 -6.26 -32.18 -28.15
C GLY A 21 -7.02 -33.01 -27.10
N CYS A 22 -8.34 -32.82 -27.09
CA CYS A 22 -9.38 -33.52 -26.33
C CYS A 22 -9.26 -35.05 -26.25
N SER A 23 -9.38 -35.62 -25.04
CA SER A 23 -10.01 -36.91 -24.83
C SER A 23 -10.70 -36.95 -23.46
N ASP A 24 -11.98 -37.27 -23.50
CA ASP A 24 -12.98 -37.31 -22.43
C ASP A 24 -12.69 -38.41 -21.40
N LYS A 25 -12.62 -38.03 -20.10
CA LYS A 25 -13.25 -38.74 -18.97
C LYS A 25 -13.01 -38.03 -17.64
N GLY A 26 -14.13 -37.53 -17.09
CA GLY A 26 -14.44 -37.17 -15.71
C GLY A 26 -13.31 -36.95 -14.70
N GLU A 27 -13.27 -35.74 -14.15
CA GLU A 27 -13.14 -35.52 -12.71
C GLU A 27 -13.73 -34.15 -12.39
N GLY A 28 -14.50 -34.06 -11.31
CA GLY A 28 -15.22 -32.87 -10.91
C GLY A 28 -14.28 -31.68 -10.81
N GLY A 29 -14.49 -30.69 -11.67
CA GLY A 29 -13.77 -29.43 -11.61
C GLY A 29 -13.97 -28.80 -10.24
N GLN A 30 -12.93 -28.81 -9.43
CA GLN A 30 -12.76 -27.81 -8.39
C GLN A 30 -12.68 -26.47 -9.11
N GLY A 31 -13.81 -25.77 -9.15
CA GLY A 31 -13.80 -24.34 -9.39
C GLY A 31 -12.81 -23.74 -8.41
N GLY A 32 -11.77 -23.08 -8.93
CA GLY A 32 -10.93 -22.18 -8.17
C GLY A 32 -11.79 -21.01 -7.70
N GLY A 33 -12.61 -21.25 -6.68
CA GLY A 33 -13.21 -20.20 -5.90
C GLY A 33 -12.08 -19.43 -5.26
N ALA A 34 -12.05 -18.12 -5.47
CA ALA A 34 -11.26 -17.22 -4.64
C ALA A 34 -11.51 -17.64 -3.19
N ALA A 35 -10.47 -18.08 -2.50
CA ALA A 35 -10.59 -18.53 -1.12
C ALA A 35 -11.24 -17.39 -0.34
N GLU A 36 -12.47 -17.59 0.14
CA GLU A 36 -13.05 -16.65 1.07
C GLU A 36 -12.08 -16.58 2.26
N PRO A 37 -11.65 -15.39 2.69
CA PRO A 37 -10.74 -15.28 3.81
C PRO A 37 -11.41 -15.96 5.00
N GLY A 38 -10.83 -17.07 5.44
CA GLY A 38 -11.33 -17.82 6.59
C GLY A 38 -11.38 -16.93 7.82
N LEU A 39 -12.23 -17.29 8.78
CA LEU A 39 -12.24 -16.61 10.07
C LEU A 39 -10.87 -16.80 10.73
N MET A 40 -10.17 -15.69 10.98
CA MET A 40 -8.87 -15.67 11.63
C MET A 40 -9.03 -15.73 13.15
N ASP A 41 -8.21 -16.55 13.81
CA ASP A 41 -8.12 -16.61 15.28
C ASP A 41 -6.94 -15.77 15.80
N ILE A 42 -7.03 -15.25 17.03
CA ILE A 42 -5.94 -14.47 17.63
C ILE A 42 -4.65 -15.28 17.77
N GLY A 43 -4.75 -16.60 17.98
CA GLY A 43 -3.61 -17.51 18.06
C GLY A 43 -2.86 -17.68 16.73
N GLU A 44 -3.42 -17.21 15.62
CA GLU A 44 -2.77 -17.19 14.31
C GLU A 44 -1.92 -15.92 14.10
N LEU A 45 -2.05 -14.92 14.98
CA LEU A 45 -1.24 -13.71 14.93
C LEU A 45 0.08 -13.90 15.68
N THR A 46 1.19 -13.63 14.99
CA THR A 46 2.52 -13.56 15.60
C THR A 46 2.97 -12.12 15.64
N PHE A 47 3.36 -11.63 16.83
CA PHE A 47 3.99 -10.33 16.94
C PHE A 47 5.42 -10.41 16.40
N THR A 48 5.70 -9.66 15.34
CA THR A 48 7.01 -9.65 14.65
C THR A 48 7.93 -8.53 15.12
N GLY A 49 7.43 -7.58 15.91
CA GLY A 49 8.19 -6.45 16.42
C GLY A 49 7.43 -5.13 16.26
N ALA A 50 8.10 -4.05 16.66
CA ALA A 50 7.61 -2.68 16.55
C ALA A 50 8.72 -1.75 16.03
N PHE A 51 8.30 -0.64 15.43
CA PHE A 51 9.18 0.43 14.99
C PHE A 51 8.47 1.78 15.19
N ARG A 52 9.23 2.86 15.09
CA ARG A 52 8.75 4.23 15.20
C ARG A 52 8.77 4.92 13.85
N LEU A 53 7.92 5.92 13.71
CA LEU A 53 7.94 6.83 12.58
C LEU A 53 8.63 8.14 12.98
N PRO A 54 9.40 8.77 12.08
CA PRO A 54 9.98 10.08 12.35
C PRO A 54 8.88 11.13 12.50
N SER A 55 9.00 11.98 13.52
CA SER A 55 7.98 12.98 13.90
C SER A 55 8.18 14.38 13.30
N SER A 56 9.11 14.51 12.35
CA SER A 56 9.41 15.76 11.66
C SER A 56 8.26 16.17 10.72
N ASP A 57 8.27 17.44 10.30
CA ASP A 57 7.38 17.92 9.25
C ASP A 57 7.83 17.42 7.88
N PHE A 58 6.92 16.75 7.17
CA PHE A 58 7.16 16.23 5.83
C PHE A 58 6.05 16.72 4.89
N GLY A 59 6.28 17.80 4.15
CA GLY A 59 5.25 18.41 3.33
C GLY A 59 4.29 19.27 4.17
N VAL A 60 2.98 19.06 4.04
CA VAL A 60 1.98 19.90 4.72
C VAL A 60 1.60 19.43 6.12
N SER A 61 2.16 18.31 6.60
CA SER A 61 1.79 17.72 7.89
C SER A 61 2.94 16.90 8.51
N ASN A 62 2.63 16.24 9.62
CA ASN A 62 3.50 15.31 10.33
C ASN A 62 2.66 14.19 10.98
N VAL A 63 3.33 13.19 11.57
CA VAL A 63 2.70 12.06 12.25
C VAL A 63 2.24 12.37 13.68
N ASN A 64 2.62 13.53 14.25
CA ASN A 64 2.16 13.88 15.59
C ASN A 64 0.65 14.15 15.55
N TYR A 65 -0.07 13.59 16.52
CA TYR A 65 -1.54 13.66 16.58
C TYR A 65 -2.22 13.13 15.30
N ALA A 66 -1.58 12.15 14.65
CA ALA A 66 -2.18 11.41 13.55
C ALA A 66 -3.50 10.76 13.99
N VAL A 67 -4.49 10.78 13.10
CA VAL A 67 -5.83 10.22 13.38
C VAL A 67 -5.88 8.69 13.36
N GLY A 68 -4.74 8.03 13.13
CA GLY A 68 -4.59 6.58 13.25
C GLY A 68 -5.17 5.77 12.09
N VAL A 69 -5.48 6.41 10.97
CA VAL A 69 -5.91 5.70 9.76
C VAL A 69 -4.67 5.24 8.99
N LEU A 70 -4.61 3.93 8.76
CA LEU A 70 -3.50 3.24 8.10
C LEU A 70 -4.00 2.48 6.87
N GLY A 71 -3.15 2.38 5.84
CA GLY A 71 -3.38 1.53 4.69
C GLY A 71 -2.09 0.83 4.28
N TYR A 72 -2.12 -0.50 4.13
CA TYR A 72 -0.95 -1.25 3.69
C TYR A 72 -0.82 -1.25 2.17
N ASN A 73 0.37 -0.94 1.67
CA ASN A 73 0.72 -1.03 0.26
C ASN A 73 1.60 -2.26 0.02
N VAL A 74 1.01 -3.29 -0.56
CA VAL A 74 1.69 -4.56 -0.85
C VAL A 74 2.80 -4.41 -1.90
N HIS A 75 2.70 -3.43 -2.81
CA HIS A 75 3.68 -3.28 -3.90
C HIS A 75 5.03 -2.73 -3.42
N ASN A 76 5.00 -1.85 -2.42
CA ASN A 76 6.20 -1.18 -1.90
C ASN A 76 6.60 -1.66 -0.50
N HIS A 77 5.82 -2.55 0.12
CA HIS A 77 5.97 -2.94 1.52
C HIS A 77 6.02 -1.71 2.45
N SER A 78 5.02 -0.85 2.31
CA SER A 78 4.94 0.45 2.96
C SER A 78 3.55 0.67 3.57
N LEU A 79 3.45 1.71 4.40
CA LEU A 79 2.21 2.14 5.06
C LEU A 79 1.85 3.54 4.62
N PHE A 80 0.61 3.70 4.14
CA PHE A 80 -0.05 4.99 4.07
C PHE A 80 -0.61 5.37 5.42
N ILE A 81 -0.42 6.63 5.81
CA ILE A 81 -0.83 7.16 7.11
C ILE A 81 -1.46 8.52 6.93
N VAL A 82 -2.62 8.73 7.56
CA VAL A 82 -3.22 10.07 7.67
C VAL A 82 -2.57 10.81 8.82
N GLY A 83 -2.03 12.00 8.54
CA GLY A 83 -1.35 12.86 9.49
C GLY A 83 -2.32 13.58 10.44
N HIS A 84 -1.94 14.79 10.86
CA HIS A 84 -2.70 15.59 11.82
C HIS A 84 -4.16 15.79 11.40
N ALA A 85 -5.08 15.71 12.36
CA ALA A 85 -6.53 15.84 12.17
C ALA A 85 -7.01 17.15 11.51
N HIS A 86 -6.16 18.18 11.44
CA HIS A 86 -6.51 19.47 10.83
C HIS A 86 -6.07 19.57 9.37
N HIS A 87 -5.10 18.76 8.98
CA HIS A 87 -4.56 18.78 7.62
C HIS A 87 -5.12 17.64 6.79
N THR A 88 -5.48 16.52 7.43
CA THR A 88 -6.05 15.32 6.79
C THR A 88 -5.23 14.85 5.58
N ALA A 89 -3.93 15.12 5.63
CA ALA A 89 -2.98 14.81 4.57
C ALA A 89 -2.48 13.37 4.72
N VAL A 90 -2.09 12.75 3.61
CA VAL A 90 -1.61 11.37 3.58
C VAL A 90 -0.15 11.32 3.17
N ALA A 91 0.66 10.57 3.94
CA ALA A 91 2.03 10.23 3.60
C ALA A 91 2.19 8.72 3.44
N GLU A 92 3.27 8.30 2.78
CA GLU A 92 3.68 6.89 2.65
C GLU A 92 5.04 6.70 3.32
N PHE A 93 5.11 5.80 4.30
CA PHE A 93 6.34 5.45 5.01
C PHE A 93 6.75 4.01 4.70
N PRO A 94 8.06 3.73 4.52
CA PRO A 94 8.51 2.35 4.43
C PRO A 94 8.28 1.62 5.76
N ILE A 95 8.03 0.31 5.73
CA ILE A 95 7.99 -0.50 6.94
C ILE A 95 9.43 -0.87 7.30
N ALA A 96 9.89 -0.43 8.46
CA ALA A 96 11.19 -0.84 8.99
C ALA A 96 11.15 -2.26 9.55
N GLU A 97 12.31 -2.91 9.58
CA GLU A 97 12.46 -4.14 10.35
C GLU A 97 12.14 -3.87 11.82
N GLY A 98 11.15 -4.60 12.35
CA GLY A 98 10.66 -4.41 13.70
C GLY A 98 11.64 -4.91 14.75
N GLY A 99 11.72 -4.22 15.88
CA GLY A 99 12.46 -4.65 17.07
C GLY A 99 11.53 -5.05 18.22
N THR A 100 12.07 -5.76 19.21
CA THR A 100 11.33 -6.22 20.41
C THR A 100 11.82 -5.54 21.69
N GLN A 101 12.38 -4.34 21.59
CA GLN A 101 12.90 -3.59 22.73
C GLN A 101 11.76 -3.18 23.68
N GLU A 102 12.02 -3.21 24.98
CA GLU A 102 11.03 -2.85 26.01
C GLU A 102 10.78 -1.34 26.08
N ALA A 103 11.81 -0.53 25.81
CA ALA A 103 11.71 0.91 25.81
C ALA A 103 11.42 1.45 24.40
N VAL A 104 10.38 2.28 24.27
CA VAL A 104 9.97 2.89 22.99
C VAL A 104 11.10 3.66 22.32
N VAL A 105 11.95 4.33 23.12
CA VAL A 105 13.08 5.12 22.61
C VAL A 105 14.16 4.27 21.93
N ASP A 106 14.20 2.97 22.24
CA ASP A 106 15.18 2.03 21.71
C ASP A 106 14.65 1.25 20.50
N LEU A 107 13.36 1.42 20.16
CA LEU A 107 12.78 0.81 18.97
C LEU A 107 13.43 1.39 17.70
N PRO A 108 13.61 0.56 16.65
CA PRO A 108 14.00 1.02 15.33
C PRO A 108 13.12 2.17 14.85
N VAL A 109 13.68 3.10 14.08
CA VAL A 109 12.95 4.20 13.45
C VAL A 109 12.93 3.93 11.95
N SER A 110 11.77 4.10 11.33
CA SER A 110 11.61 4.09 9.88
C SER A 110 12.43 5.20 9.23
N ASP A 111 12.84 4.95 7.99
CA ASP A 111 13.36 5.99 7.11
C ASP A 111 12.31 7.08 6.84
N GLU A 112 12.77 8.15 6.20
CA GLU A 112 11.93 9.24 5.70
C GLU A 112 10.80 8.74 4.78
N PRO A 113 9.68 9.48 4.70
CA PRO A 113 8.55 9.04 3.90
C PRO A 113 8.92 8.95 2.41
N LEU A 114 8.46 7.87 1.75
CA LEU A 114 8.55 7.68 0.31
C LEU A 114 7.73 8.73 -0.44
N GLN A 115 6.61 9.14 0.17
CA GLN A 115 5.77 10.25 -0.27
C GLN A 115 5.49 11.16 0.94
N PRO A 116 5.83 12.46 0.89
CA PRO A 116 5.50 13.38 1.97
C PRO A 116 3.98 13.54 2.13
N PHE A 117 3.55 14.19 3.22
CA PHE A 117 2.14 14.45 3.43
C PHE A 117 1.58 15.36 2.32
N VAL A 118 0.61 14.84 1.58
CA VAL A 118 -0.14 15.55 0.54
C VAL A 118 -1.62 15.62 0.88
N ASP A 119 -2.27 16.73 0.53
CA ASP A 119 -3.71 16.85 0.64
C ASP A 119 -4.39 16.02 -0.47
N VAL A 120 -5.29 15.14 -0.06
CA VAL A 120 -6.04 14.24 -0.95
C VAL A 120 -7.50 14.66 -1.11
N LEU A 121 -8.04 15.48 -0.20
CA LEU A 121 -9.45 15.85 -0.21
C LEU A 121 -9.73 17.01 -1.17
N SER A 122 -8.72 17.86 -1.41
CA SER A 122 -8.79 18.94 -2.41
C SER A 122 -8.19 18.56 -3.77
N ALA A 123 -7.77 17.30 -3.95
CA ALA A 123 -7.01 16.88 -5.13
C ALA A 123 -7.86 16.80 -6.42
N THR A 124 -9.19 16.73 -6.32
CA THR A 124 -10.08 16.69 -7.49
C THR A 124 -10.53 18.09 -7.88
N ALA A 125 -10.78 18.32 -9.18
CA ALA A 125 -11.21 19.62 -9.70
C ALA A 125 -12.56 20.08 -9.11
N ASP A 126 -13.43 19.12 -8.77
CA ASP A 126 -14.74 19.37 -8.17
C ASP A 126 -14.68 19.49 -6.63
N GLY A 127 -13.49 19.31 -6.04
CA GLY A 127 -13.24 19.44 -4.60
C GLY A 127 -13.91 18.35 -3.76
N ASN A 128 -14.54 18.75 -2.66
CA ASN A 128 -15.23 17.87 -1.70
C ASN A 128 -16.74 18.20 -1.64
N PRO A 129 -17.52 17.82 -2.67
CA PRO A 129 -18.94 18.20 -2.78
C PRO A 129 -19.81 17.64 -1.65
N ASP A 130 -19.42 16.50 -1.06
CA ASP A 130 -20.16 15.83 0.02
C ASP A 130 -19.80 16.39 1.41
N ALA A 131 -18.88 17.35 1.49
CA ALA A 131 -18.37 17.94 2.73
C ALA A 131 -17.85 16.88 3.74
N LEU A 132 -17.29 15.78 3.22
CA LEU A 132 -16.69 14.74 4.02
C LEU A 132 -15.21 15.07 4.25
N ASP A 133 -14.93 15.82 5.30
CA ASP A 133 -13.57 16.33 5.57
C ASP A 133 -12.71 15.36 6.39
N ARG A 134 -13.10 14.07 6.42
CA ARG A 134 -12.44 13.05 7.23
C ARG A 134 -12.22 11.77 6.44
N ILE A 135 -10.95 11.35 6.41
CA ILE A 135 -10.56 10.03 5.94
C ILE A 135 -10.80 9.03 7.07
N THR A 136 -11.57 7.98 6.79
CA THR A 136 -11.92 6.92 7.76
C THR A 136 -11.28 5.57 7.44
N GLY A 137 -10.69 5.43 6.26
CA GLY A 137 -9.98 4.24 5.82
C GLY A 137 -9.06 4.56 4.64
N LEU A 138 -8.12 3.65 4.37
CA LEU A 138 -7.22 3.72 3.24
C LEU A 138 -7.05 2.30 2.68
N MET A 139 -7.14 2.16 1.36
CA MET A 139 -6.92 0.88 0.68
C MET A 139 -6.21 1.12 -0.64
N VAL A 140 -5.25 0.26 -0.96
CA VAL A 140 -4.60 0.27 -2.28
C VAL A 140 -5.38 -0.65 -3.21
N VAL A 141 -5.82 -0.12 -4.35
CA VAL A 141 -6.52 -0.86 -5.41
C VAL A 141 -5.82 -0.58 -6.73
N ASP A 142 -5.39 -1.63 -7.42
CA ASP A 142 -4.64 -1.55 -8.70
C ASP A 142 -3.42 -0.62 -8.64
N GLY A 143 -2.70 -0.63 -7.52
CA GLY A 143 -1.53 0.22 -7.27
C GLY A 143 -1.85 1.69 -6.98
N ALA A 144 -3.12 2.07 -6.84
CA ALA A 144 -3.54 3.42 -6.49
C ALA A 144 -4.19 3.47 -5.10
N LEU A 145 -3.90 4.53 -4.34
CA LEU A 145 -4.54 4.77 -3.04
C LEU A 145 -6.01 5.19 -3.23
N ARG A 146 -6.90 4.57 -2.47
CA ARG A 146 -8.33 4.87 -2.41
C ARG A 146 -8.75 5.13 -0.97
N THR A 147 -9.58 6.15 -0.79
CA THR A 147 -10.35 6.38 0.45
C THR A 147 -11.74 5.76 0.29
N PRO A 148 -12.37 5.25 1.36
CA PRO A 148 -13.76 4.82 1.31
C PRO A 148 -14.65 5.97 0.83
N ALA A 149 -15.43 5.72 -0.22
CA ALA A 149 -16.55 6.59 -0.55
C ALA A 149 -17.66 6.42 0.50
N PRO A 150 -18.50 7.44 0.75
CA PRO A 150 -19.68 7.28 1.58
C PRO A 150 -20.55 6.14 1.05
N GLN A 151 -20.97 5.25 1.95
CA GLN A 151 -22.00 4.26 1.66
C GLN A 151 -23.34 5.02 1.65
N ALA A 152 -23.99 5.10 0.50
CA ALA A 152 -25.30 5.74 0.33
C ALA A 152 -26.44 4.90 0.92
#